data_AF-A0A969X5J9-F1
#
_entry.id   AF-A0A969X5J9-F1
#
_cell.length_a   1.000
_cell.length_b   1.000
_cell.length_c   1.000
_cell.angle_alpha   90.00
_cell.angle_beta   90.00
_cell.angle_gamma   90.00
#
_symmetry.space_group_name_H-M   'P 1'
#
loop_
_entity.id
_entity.type
_entity.pdbx_description
1 polymer ?
#
loop_
_entity_poly.entity_id
_entity_poly.type
_entity_poly.pdbx_seq_one_letter_code
_entity_poly.pdbx_strand_id
1 'polypeptide(L)'
;RSLINYCLHYRKDYGKIDIVYGARTSKDLVQRVEIFENWPKAHDTTVYLTIDVGEKGWDGHVGFVPQYVEEIGFSAENRVAITCGPPIMIKFVLQSLERLGFRPEQVITTLEMRMKCGIGKCGRCNIGEKYVCKDGPVFSFAELNELPPEY
;
A
#
# COMPACT_ATOMS: atom_id res chain seq x y z
N ARG A 1 -12.87 -9.87 3.73
CA ARG A 1 -13.05 -8.42 4.03
C ARG A 1 -11.76 -7.71 3.62
N SER A 2 -11.82 -6.48 3.09
CA SER A 2 -10.61 -5.70 2.79
C SER A 2 -9.90 -5.26 4.08
N LEU A 3 -8.59 -5.04 4.01
CA LEU A 3 -7.75 -4.64 5.14
C LEU A 3 -8.30 -3.40 5.86
N ILE A 4 -8.56 -2.33 5.11
CA ILE A 4 -9.05 -1.06 5.67
C ILE A 4 -10.36 -1.29 6.43
N ASN A 5 -11.34 -1.96 5.81
CA ASN A 5 -12.63 -2.21 6.46
C ASN A 5 -12.51 -3.16 7.66
N TYR A 6 -11.52 -4.05 7.68
CA TYR A 6 -11.23 -4.86 8.86
C TYR A 6 -10.72 -3.97 10.02
N CYS A 7 -9.74 -3.11 9.76
CA CYS A 7 -9.21 -2.19 10.77
C CYS A 7 -10.28 -1.21 11.29
N LEU A 8 -11.15 -0.72 10.40
CA LEU A 8 -12.27 0.15 10.79
C LEU A 8 -13.36 -0.60 11.57
N HIS A 9 -13.59 -1.88 11.29
CA HIS A 9 -14.53 -2.70 12.06
C HIS A 9 -14.02 -2.94 13.48
N TYR A 10 -12.73 -3.23 13.62
CA TYR A 10 -12.05 -3.43 14.90
C TYR A 10 -11.33 -2.16 15.37
N ARG A 11 -11.96 -1.00 15.20
CA ARG A 11 -11.27 0.30 15.35
C ARG A 11 -10.56 0.49 16.70
N LYS A 12 -11.05 -0.14 17.77
CA LYS A 12 -10.47 -0.02 19.12
C LYS A 12 -9.09 -0.67 19.26
N ASP A 13 -8.72 -1.56 18.34
CA ASP A 13 -7.48 -2.33 18.39
C ASP A 13 -6.31 -1.60 17.71
N TYR A 14 -6.58 -0.47 17.05
CA TYR A 14 -5.61 0.28 16.26
C TYR A 14 -5.44 1.72 16.80
N GLY A 15 -4.24 2.28 16.66
CA GLY A 15 -4.01 3.72 16.82
C GLY A 15 -4.58 4.51 15.64
N LYS A 16 -3.98 5.67 15.35
CA LYS A 16 -4.34 6.48 14.17
C LYS A 16 -4.18 5.67 12.89
N ILE A 17 -5.17 5.73 12.00
CA ILE A 17 -5.12 5.12 10.67
C ILE A 17 -4.97 6.22 9.62
N ASP A 18 -3.83 6.24 8.94
CA ASP A 18 -3.58 7.13 7.82
C ASP A 18 -3.67 6.32 6.51
N ILE A 19 -4.52 6.75 5.58
CA ILE A 19 -4.76 6.09 4.30
C ILE A 19 -4.26 7.01 3.19
N VAL A 20 -3.25 6.58 2.44
CA VAL A 20 -2.80 7.30 1.23
C VAL A 20 -3.34 6.57 0.00
N TYR A 21 -4.10 7.28 -0.82
CA TYR A 21 -4.75 6.71 -2.00
C TYR A 21 -4.41 7.52 -3.25
N GLY A 22 -3.74 6.87 -4.20
CA GLY A 22 -3.33 7.46 -5.48
C GLY A 22 -4.14 6.93 -6.65
N ALA A 23 -4.39 7.78 -7.64
CA ALA A 23 -4.96 7.38 -8.93
C ALA A 23 -4.37 8.22 -10.07
N ARG A 24 -4.54 7.77 -11.33
CA ARG A 24 -4.04 8.53 -12.49
C ARG A 24 -4.77 9.85 -12.67
N THR A 25 -6.10 9.81 -12.56
CA THR A 25 -7.00 10.97 -12.61
C THR A 25 -8.03 10.89 -11.50
N SER A 26 -8.80 11.96 -11.25
CA SER A 26 -9.88 11.90 -10.25
C SER A 26 -10.95 10.88 -10.65
N LYS A 27 -11.13 10.60 -11.95
CA LYS A 27 -12.07 9.61 -12.47
C LYS A 27 -11.68 8.16 -12.16
N ASP A 28 -10.38 7.91 -12.01
CA ASP A 28 -9.83 6.58 -11.70
C ASP A 28 -9.91 6.26 -10.19
N LEU A 29 -10.29 7.21 -9.34
CA LEU A 29 -10.60 6.96 -7.93
C LEU A 29 -11.83 6.05 -7.83
N VAL A 30 -11.59 4.81 -7.39
CA VAL A 30 -12.66 3.84 -7.10
C VAL A 30 -13.07 3.89 -5.62
N GLN A 31 -14.20 3.28 -5.28
CA GLN A 31 -14.75 3.29 -3.92
C GLN A 31 -15.02 4.72 -3.39
N ARG A 32 -15.59 5.58 -4.24
CA ARG A 32 -15.82 7.01 -3.95
C ARG A 32 -16.53 7.28 -2.62
N VAL A 33 -17.58 6.51 -2.32
CA VAL A 33 -18.30 6.64 -1.04
C VAL A 33 -17.37 6.33 0.14
N GLU A 34 -16.51 5.32 0.01
CA GLU A 34 -15.56 4.98 1.06
C GLU A 34 -14.52 6.09 1.27
N ILE A 35 -13.85 6.51 0.19
CA ILE A 35 -12.73 7.48 0.27
C ILE A 35 -13.17 8.90 0.63
N PHE A 36 -14.37 9.33 0.20
CA PHE A 36 -14.85 10.71 0.43
C PHE A 36 -15.81 10.82 1.61
N GLU A 37 -16.55 9.76 1.96
CA GLU A 37 -17.61 9.85 2.96
C GLU A 37 -17.37 8.96 4.19
N ASN A 38 -17.03 7.67 4.01
CA ASN A 38 -16.97 6.74 5.13
C ASN A 38 -15.66 6.82 5.90
N TRP A 39 -14.52 6.64 5.22
CA TRP A 39 -13.20 6.59 5.86
C TRP A 39 -12.84 7.93 6.53
N PRO A 40 -13.09 9.11 5.94
CA PRO A 40 -12.81 10.38 6.62
C PRO A 40 -13.66 10.63 7.87
N LYS A 41 -14.84 10.01 7.97
CA LYS A 41 -15.72 10.12 9.16
C LYS A 41 -15.40 9.10 10.24
N ALA A 42 -14.55 8.11 9.95
CA ALA A 42 -14.14 7.13 10.94
C ALA A 42 -13.26 7.79 12.02
N HIS A 43 -13.43 7.37 13.27
CA HIS A 43 -12.67 7.88 14.40
C HIS A 43 -11.16 7.79 14.14
N ASP A 44 -10.42 8.88 14.39
CA ASP A 44 -8.95 8.95 14.32
C ASP A 44 -8.39 8.27 13.05
N THR A 45 -9.00 8.63 11.92
CA THR A 45 -8.67 8.15 10.58
C THR A 45 -8.48 9.36 9.66
N THR A 46 -7.45 9.36 8.84
CA THR A 46 -7.19 10.44 7.87
C THR A 46 -6.97 9.84 6.49
N VAL A 47 -7.61 10.42 5.47
CA VAL A 47 -7.47 10.00 4.08
C VAL A 47 -6.72 11.10 3.33
N TYR A 48 -5.61 10.71 2.71
CA TYR A 48 -4.76 11.53 1.86
C TYR A 48 -4.95 11.07 0.41
N LEU A 49 -5.54 11.93 -0.42
CA LEU A 49 -5.79 11.63 -1.82
C LEU A 49 -4.81 12.36 -2.71
N THR A 50 -4.27 11.66 -3.71
CA THR A 50 -3.42 12.26 -4.74
C THR A 50 -3.79 11.74 -6.12
N ILE A 51 -3.63 12.58 -7.13
CA ILE A 51 -3.70 12.16 -8.54
C ILE A 51 -2.39 12.46 -9.27
N ASP A 52 -2.07 11.67 -10.28
CA ASP A 52 -0.80 11.82 -11.01
C ASP A 52 -0.73 13.14 -11.81
N VAL A 53 -1.86 13.56 -12.38
CA VAL A 53 -1.95 14.77 -13.23
C VAL A 53 -3.10 15.65 -12.74
N GLY A 54 -2.78 16.91 -12.40
CA GLY A 54 -3.78 17.89 -12.00
C GLY A 54 -4.80 18.16 -13.11
N GLU A 55 -6.07 18.24 -12.74
CA GLU A 55 -7.15 18.50 -13.67
C GLU A 55 -8.18 19.48 -13.09
N LYS A 56 -8.96 20.12 -13.98
CA LYS A 56 -9.98 21.09 -13.56
C LYS A 56 -11.02 20.41 -12.67
N GLY A 57 -11.21 20.97 -11.46
CA GLY A 57 -12.16 20.44 -10.48
C GLY A 57 -11.53 19.49 -9.46
N TRP A 58 -10.22 19.22 -9.55
CA TRP A 58 -9.46 18.60 -8.48
C TRP A 58 -8.84 19.66 -7.58
N ASP A 59 -9.12 19.58 -6.28
CA ASP A 59 -8.61 20.46 -5.23
C ASP A 59 -7.65 19.74 -4.26
N GLY A 60 -7.45 18.43 -4.43
CA GLY A 60 -6.55 17.61 -3.64
C GLY A 60 -5.09 17.67 -4.11
N HIS A 61 -4.26 16.80 -3.54
CA HIS A 61 -2.84 16.71 -3.86
C HIS A 61 -2.60 16.22 -5.30
N VAL A 62 -1.51 16.67 -5.93
CA VAL A 62 -1.09 16.22 -7.26
C VAL A 62 0.34 15.70 -7.18
N GLY A 63 0.51 14.41 -7.42
CA GLY A 63 1.79 13.73 -7.32
C GLY A 63 1.63 12.22 -7.16
N PHE A 64 2.73 11.49 -7.33
CA PHE A 64 2.74 10.05 -7.13
C PHE A 64 2.78 9.70 -5.63
N VAL A 65 2.22 8.54 -5.28
CA VAL A 65 2.11 8.06 -3.89
C VAL A 65 3.46 8.03 -3.13
N PRO A 66 4.59 7.54 -3.69
CA PRO A 66 5.86 7.50 -2.94
C PRO A 66 6.30 8.89 -2.46
N GLN A 67 6.29 9.88 -3.36
CA GLN A 67 6.65 11.26 -3.07
C GLN A 67 5.69 11.86 -2.03
N TYR A 68 4.39 11.62 -2.20
CA TYR A 68 3.41 12.16 -1.26
C TYR A 68 3.56 11.55 0.15
N VAL A 69 3.92 10.26 0.25
CA VAL A 69 4.26 9.63 1.54
C VAL A 69 5.45 10.33 2.21
N GLU A 70 6.49 10.72 1.46
CA GLU A 70 7.62 11.49 2.00
C GLU A 70 7.22 12.89 2.43
N GLU A 71 6.42 13.57 1.61
CA GLU A 71 5.94 14.93 1.89
C GLU A 71 5.08 14.98 3.16
N ILE A 72 4.25 13.95 3.39
CA ILE A 72 3.47 13.84 4.63
C ILE A 72 4.38 13.58 5.84
N GLY A 73 5.50 12.87 5.65
CA GLY A 73 6.51 12.70 6.69
C GLY A 73 6.06 11.87 7.88
N PHE A 74 5.40 10.72 7.64
CA PHE A 74 4.92 9.86 8.72
C PHE A 74 6.06 9.39 9.64
N SER A 75 5.85 9.47 10.96
CA SER A 75 6.78 8.87 11.94
C SER A 75 6.71 7.35 11.92
N ALA A 76 7.88 6.69 11.89
CA ALA A 76 8.01 5.24 12.02
C ALA A 76 7.76 4.72 13.45
N GLU A 77 7.67 5.60 14.44
CA GLU A 77 7.47 5.21 15.84
C GLU A 77 6.07 4.63 16.05
N ASN A 78 6.01 3.43 16.65
CA ASN A 78 4.77 2.69 16.93
C ASN A 78 3.81 2.61 15.72
N ARG A 79 4.37 2.44 14.52
CA ARG A 79 3.62 2.42 13.26
C ARG A 79 4.00 1.23 12.40
N VAL A 80 3.00 0.70 11.68
CA VAL A 80 3.15 -0.30 10.63
C VAL A 80 2.68 0.34 9.32
N ALA A 81 3.43 0.13 8.25
CA ALA A 81 3.06 0.57 6.91
C ALA A 81 2.62 -0.64 6.09
N ILE A 82 1.49 -0.52 5.40
CA ILE A 82 0.99 -1.55 4.51
C ILE A 82 0.77 -0.91 3.14
N THR A 83 1.38 -1.47 2.09
CA THR A 83 1.26 -0.96 0.72
C THR A 83 0.85 -2.04 -0.25
N CYS A 84 0.09 -1.67 -1.27
CA CYS A 84 -0.28 -2.53 -2.38
C CYS A 84 -0.49 -1.67 -3.62
N GLY A 85 -0.15 -2.18 -4.80
CA GLY A 85 -0.31 -1.45 -6.05
C GLY A 85 0.64 -1.95 -7.13
N PRO A 86 0.87 -1.15 -8.19
CA PRO A 86 1.79 -1.53 -9.25
C PRO A 86 3.21 -1.81 -8.71
N PRO A 87 3.94 -2.82 -9.24
CA PRO A 87 5.27 -3.18 -8.73
C PRO A 87 6.25 -1.99 -8.64
N ILE A 88 6.25 -1.12 -9.65
CA ILE A 88 7.10 0.08 -9.65
C ILE A 88 6.73 1.06 -8.54
N MET A 89 5.44 1.21 -8.23
CA MET A 89 4.98 2.06 -7.14
C MET A 89 5.39 1.47 -5.80
N ILE A 90 5.21 0.15 -5.60
CA ILE A 90 5.64 -0.54 -4.38
C ILE A 90 7.13 -0.32 -4.13
N LYS A 91 7.97 -0.55 -5.15
CA LYS A 91 9.42 -0.35 -5.06
C LYS A 91 9.78 1.04 -4.52
N PHE A 92 9.18 2.09 -5.06
CA PHE A 92 9.46 3.45 -4.61
C PHE A 92 8.84 3.76 -3.25
N VAL A 93 7.65 3.22 -2.92
CA VAL A 93 7.07 3.36 -1.57
C VAL A 93 7.97 2.71 -0.52
N LEU A 94 8.51 1.51 -0.77
CA LEU A 94 9.45 0.84 0.15
C LEU A 94 10.69 1.71 0.42
N GLN A 95 11.28 2.27 -0.64
CA GLN A 95 12.41 3.20 -0.49
C GLN A 95 12.04 4.49 0.25
N SER A 96 10.83 5.01 0.03
CA SER A 96 10.32 6.21 0.71
C SER A 96 10.13 5.96 2.21
N LEU A 97 9.55 4.81 2.56
CA LEU A 97 9.37 4.38 3.95
C LEU A 97 10.71 4.13 4.65
N GLU A 98 11.69 3.55 3.96
CA GLU A 98 13.05 3.40 4.47
C GLU A 98 13.70 4.76 4.77
N ARG A 99 13.57 5.74 3.87
CA ARG A 99 14.02 7.13 4.10
C ARG A 99 13.35 7.79 5.30
N LEU A 100 12.09 7.44 5.57
CA LEU A 100 11.33 7.90 6.74
C LEU A 100 11.66 7.12 8.03
N GLY A 101 12.58 6.15 7.97
CA GLY A 101 13.06 5.40 9.13
C GLY A 101 12.21 4.19 9.53
N PHE A 102 11.29 3.72 8.67
CA PHE A 102 10.57 2.47 8.91
C PHE A 102 11.54 1.30 8.82
N ARG A 103 11.53 0.44 9.83
CA ARG A 103 12.30 -0.81 9.80
C ARG A 103 11.64 -1.82 8.86
N PRO A 104 12.39 -2.72 8.21
CA PRO A 104 11.82 -3.71 7.28
C PRO A 104 10.71 -4.58 7.89
N GLU A 105 10.73 -4.85 9.19
CA GLU A 105 9.70 -5.64 9.88
C GLU A 105 8.39 -4.87 10.08
N GLN A 106 8.43 -3.53 9.97
CA GLN A 106 7.26 -2.66 10.12
C GLN A 106 6.52 -2.45 8.79
N VAL A 107 7.06 -2.94 7.68
CA VAL A 107 6.52 -2.68 6.35
C VAL A 107 6.03 -3.99 5.75
N ILE A 108 4.77 -4.00 5.33
CA ILE A 108 4.12 -5.14 4.70
C ILE A 108 3.67 -4.73 3.30
N THR A 109 3.88 -5.57 2.31
CA THR A 109 3.43 -5.33 0.94
C THR A 109 2.87 -6.57 0.27
N THR A 110 2.18 -6.39 -0.84
CA THR A 110 1.83 -7.47 -1.77
C THR A 110 2.84 -7.59 -2.90
N LEU A 111 3.00 -8.79 -3.47
CA LEU A 111 3.71 -9.01 -4.73
C LEU A 111 2.73 -9.37 -5.84
N GLU A 112 2.81 -8.67 -6.96
CA GLU A 112 1.94 -8.86 -8.12
C GLU A 112 2.64 -9.65 -9.24
N MET A 113 2.95 -10.92 -8.96
CA MET A 113 3.61 -11.82 -9.93
C MET A 113 2.65 -12.47 -10.90
N ARG A 114 3.16 -12.90 -12.07
CA ARG A 114 2.33 -13.56 -13.10
C ARG A 114 1.81 -14.93 -12.64
N MET A 115 0.61 -14.94 -12.09
CA MET A 115 -0.08 -16.19 -11.71
C MET A 115 -0.74 -16.84 -12.93
N LYS A 116 -0.61 -18.17 -13.03
CA LYS A 116 -1.38 -18.99 -14.00
C LYS A 116 -2.22 -20.06 -13.32
N CYS A 117 -1.63 -20.85 -12.44
CA CYS A 117 -2.36 -21.93 -11.75
C CYS A 117 -2.98 -21.50 -10.41
N GLY A 118 -2.38 -20.55 -9.69
CA GLY A 118 -2.85 -20.12 -8.36
C GLY A 118 -2.72 -21.16 -7.24
N ILE A 119 -2.10 -22.31 -7.51
CA ILE A 119 -2.08 -23.47 -6.58
C ILE A 119 -0.68 -24.11 -6.44
N GLY A 120 0.38 -23.36 -6.75
CA GLY A 120 1.76 -23.81 -6.55
C GLY A 120 2.27 -24.91 -7.50
N LYS A 121 1.62 -25.14 -8.66
CA LYS A 121 2.01 -26.21 -9.60
C LYS A 121 2.88 -25.78 -10.78
N CYS A 122 2.68 -24.57 -11.31
CA CYS A 122 3.25 -24.18 -12.60
C CYS A 122 4.55 -23.36 -12.53
N GLY A 123 4.97 -22.92 -11.35
CA GLY A 123 6.19 -22.11 -11.17
C GLY A 123 6.13 -20.67 -11.70
N ARG A 124 5.10 -20.23 -12.44
CA ARG A 124 5.09 -18.90 -13.09
C ARG A 124 5.10 -17.69 -12.17
N CYS A 125 4.73 -17.86 -10.90
CA CYS A 125 4.73 -16.82 -9.89
C CYS A 125 5.86 -17.03 -8.87
N ASN A 126 6.95 -17.70 -9.27
CA ASN A 126 8.08 -17.91 -8.36
C ASN A 126 8.86 -16.61 -8.19
N ILE A 127 9.43 -16.44 -7.00
CA ILE A 127 10.46 -15.47 -6.69
C ILE A 127 11.46 -16.19 -5.78
N GLY A 128 12.66 -16.44 -6.31
CA GLY A 128 13.56 -17.41 -5.70
C GLY A 128 12.87 -18.77 -5.47
N GLU A 129 12.85 -19.22 -4.22
CA GLU A 129 12.22 -20.48 -3.80
C GLU A 129 10.73 -20.37 -3.43
N LYS A 130 10.19 -19.14 -3.34
CA LYS A 130 8.80 -18.90 -2.93
C LYS A 130 7.87 -18.88 -4.12
N TYR A 131 6.66 -19.42 -3.94
CA TYR A 131 5.55 -19.32 -4.87
C TYR A 131 4.60 -18.24 -4.36
N VAL A 132 4.53 -17.08 -5.02
CA VAL A 132 3.68 -15.96 -4.56
C VAL A 132 2.20 -16.37 -4.39
N CYS A 133 1.69 -17.30 -5.21
CA CYS A 133 0.31 -17.79 -5.08
C CYS A 133 0.03 -18.70 -3.86
N LYS A 134 1.08 -19.23 -3.22
CA LYS A 134 0.96 -20.19 -2.10
C LYS A 134 1.57 -19.64 -0.82
N ASP A 135 2.77 -19.09 -0.95
CA ASP A 135 3.57 -18.56 0.16
C ASP A 135 3.31 -17.06 0.38
N GLY A 136 2.72 -16.38 -0.60
CA GLY A 136 2.31 -14.98 -0.53
C GLY A 136 0.79 -14.80 -0.65
N PRO A 137 0.30 -13.73 -1.30
CA PRO A 137 1.05 -12.65 -1.96
C PRO A 137 1.59 -11.59 -1.00
N VAL A 138 1.29 -11.70 0.29
CA VAL A 138 1.66 -10.73 1.33
C VAL A 138 2.99 -11.12 1.95
N PHE A 139 3.93 -10.17 1.99
CA PHE A 139 5.25 -10.35 2.59
C PHE A 139 5.63 -9.09 3.39
N SER A 140 6.41 -9.28 4.45
CA SER A 140 7.14 -8.18 5.08
C SER A 140 8.30 -7.72 4.20
N PHE A 141 8.72 -6.46 4.35
CA PHE A 141 9.90 -5.95 3.64
C PHE A 141 11.18 -6.67 4.10
N ALA A 142 11.22 -7.14 5.36
CA ALA A 142 12.28 -8.03 5.84
C ALA A 142 12.37 -9.33 5.01
N GLU A 143 11.26 -10.03 4.81
CA GLU A 143 11.23 -11.24 3.96
C GLU A 143 11.63 -10.94 2.51
N LEU A 144 11.21 -9.80 1.96
CA LEU A 144 11.58 -9.41 0.60
C LEU A 144 13.09 -9.14 0.43
N ASN A 145 13.78 -8.70 1.48
CA ASN A 145 15.23 -8.50 1.45
C ASN A 145 16.02 -9.81 1.42
N GLU A 146 15.40 -10.94 1.77
CA GLU A 146 15.97 -12.28 1.68
C GLU A 146 15.73 -12.94 0.32
N LEU A 147 14.86 -12.35 -0.51
CA LEU A 147 14.48 -12.86 -1.83
C LEU A 147 15.26 -12.17 -2.96
N PRO A 148 15.37 -12.81 -4.14
CA PRO A 148 15.94 -12.15 -5.31
C PRO A 148 15.19 -10.85 -5.67
N PRO A 149 15.90 -9.80 -6.12
CA PRO A 149 15.30 -8.51 -6.49
C PRO A 149 14.62 -8.57 -7.87
N GLU A 150 13.69 -9.50 -8.03
CA GLU A 150 12.97 -9.82 -9.28
C GLU A 150 11.54 -9.22 -9.31
N TYR A 151 11.25 -8.26 -8.43
CA TYR A 151 9.94 -7.63 -8.22
C TYR A 151 9.93 -6.12 -8.49
#